data_AF-A0A1R4H0W3-F1
#
_entry.id   AF-A0A1R4H0W3-F1
#
_cell.length_a   1.000
_cell.length_b   1.000
_cell.length_c   1.000
_cell.angle_alpha   90.00
_cell.angle_beta   90.00
_cell.angle_gamma   90.00
#
_symmetry.space_group_name_H-M   'P 1'
#
loop_
_entity.id
_entity.type
_entity.pdbx_description
1 polymer ?
#
loop_
_entity_poly.entity_id
_entity_poly.type
_entity_poly.pdbx_seq_one_letter_code
_entity_poly.pdbx_strand_id
1 'polypeptide(L)'
;MSTNTNKQDALKIRIDPVTLQLLEQARRYIDLDKSKFIRQSIREKAESVIAAHEKTQFSTEDWERFFEMVDNPPEPTEHMKKAAMTYKRIIADES
;
A
#
# COMPACT_ATOMS: atom_id res chain seq x y z
N MET A 1 -17.74 -0.72 -16.44
CA MET A 1 -18.02 -0.80 -14.99
C MET A 1 -18.70 0.50 -14.59
N SER A 2 -20.03 0.53 -14.53
CA SER A 2 -20.78 1.73 -14.16
C SER A 2 -20.77 1.89 -12.64
N THR A 3 -19.96 2.81 -12.12
CA THR A 3 -19.91 3.11 -10.67
C THR A 3 -21.11 3.98 -10.31
N ASN A 4 -22.14 3.36 -9.75
CA ASN A 4 -23.29 4.05 -9.18
C ASN A 4 -22.77 4.89 -8.00
N THR A 5 -22.58 6.20 -8.21
CA THR A 5 -21.96 7.07 -7.22
C THR A 5 -23.00 7.39 -6.15
N ASN A 6 -22.86 6.82 -4.94
CA ASN A 6 -23.80 7.08 -3.86
C ASN A 6 -23.47 8.46 -3.24
N LYS A 7 -24.47 9.20 -2.74
CA LYS A 7 -24.23 10.47 -2.04
C LYS A 7 -23.30 10.32 -0.83
N GLN A 8 -23.15 9.10 -0.31
CA GLN A 8 -22.23 8.76 0.77
C GLN A 8 -20.74 8.80 0.34
N ASP A 9 -20.44 8.75 -0.96
CA ASP A 9 -19.07 8.73 -1.49
C ASP A 9 -18.49 10.15 -1.72
N ALA A 10 -19.22 11.20 -1.31
CA ALA A 10 -18.81 12.58 -1.53
C ALA A 10 -17.79 13.06 -0.48
N LEU A 11 -16.60 13.43 -0.94
CA LEU A 11 -15.55 13.98 -0.09
C LEU A 11 -15.81 15.46 0.23
N LYS A 12 -15.98 15.79 1.51
CA LYS A 12 -16.01 17.18 2.01
C LYS A 12 -14.73 17.44 2.81
N ILE A 13 -13.91 18.37 2.33
CA ILE A 13 -12.64 18.75 2.96
C ILE A 13 -12.57 20.26 3.16
N ARG A 14 -11.99 20.67 4.30
CA ARG A 14 -11.52 22.05 4.49
C ARG A 14 -10.12 22.15 3.90
N ILE A 15 -9.86 23.22 3.17
CA ILE A 15 -8.58 23.48 2.51
C ILE A 15 -8.15 24.90 2.87
N ASP A 16 -6.88 25.07 3.21
CA ASP A 16 -6.32 26.39 3.49
C ASP A 16 -6.14 27.21 2.18
N PRO A 17 -6.04 28.54 2.26
CA PRO A 17 -5.96 29.39 1.07
C PRO A 17 -4.75 29.09 0.17
N VAL A 18 -3.60 28.71 0.75
CA VAL A 18 -2.36 28.46 -0.01
C VAL A 18 -2.52 27.20 -0.84
N THR A 19 -3.01 26.11 -0.23
CA THR A 19 -3.28 24.86 -0.95
C THR A 19 -4.33 25.06 -2.05
N LEU A 20 -5.36 25.87 -1.80
CA LEU A 20 -6.38 26.18 -2.81
C LEU A 20 -5.78 26.95 -4.01
N GLN A 21 -4.87 27.89 -3.78
CA GLN A 21 -4.19 28.62 -4.86
C GLN A 21 -3.32 27.70 -5.70
N LEU A 22 -2.54 26.80 -5.07
CA LEU A 22 -1.73 25.81 -5.77
C LEU A 22 -2.60 24.89 -6.64
N LEU A 23 -3.71 24.40 -6.09
CA LEU A 23 -4.68 23.59 -6.83
C LEU A 23 -5.21 24.33 -8.07
N GLU A 24 -5.63 25.59 -7.90
CA GLU A 24 -6.15 26.41 -8.99
C GLU A 24 -5.12 26.66 -10.10
N GLN A 25 -3.87 26.90 -9.73
CA GLN A 25 -2.80 27.11 -10.69
C GLN A 25 -2.46 25.81 -11.44
N ALA A 26 -2.23 24.72 -10.72
CA ALA A 26 -1.83 23.44 -11.30
C ALA A 26 -2.90 22.89 -12.25
N ARG A 27 -4.18 22.90 -11.85
CA ARG A 27 -5.27 22.39 -12.70
C ARG A 27 -5.42 23.18 -14.00
N ARG A 28 -5.09 24.48 -14.02
CA ARG A 28 -5.15 25.32 -15.23
C ARG A 28 -4.08 24.93 -16.23
N TYR A 29 -2.89 24.53 -15.78
CA TYR A 29 -1.82 24.09 -16.68
C TYR A 29 -2.15 22.82 -17.46
N ILE A 30 -3.06 22.00 -16.93
CA ILE A 30 -3.47 20.73 -17.54
C ILE A 30 -4.95 20.69 -17.93
N ASP A 31 -5.59 21.87 -17.95
CA ASP A 31 -7.01 22.08 -18.32
C ASP A 31 -7.99 21.11 -17.65
N LEU A 32 -7.86 20.96 -16.32
CA LEU A 32 -8.77 20.15 -15.51
C LEU A 32 -9.68 21.00 -14.62
N ASP A 33 -10.91 20.51 -14.44
CA ASP A 33 -11.78 20.98 -13.38
C ASP A 33 -11.24 20.55 -12.00
N LYS A 34 -11.68 21.25 -10.94
CA LYS A 34 -11.23 21.01 -9.56
C LYS A 34 -11.48 19.57 -9.11
N SER A 35 -12.68 19.06 -9.36
CA SER A 35 -13.11 17.74 -8.90
C SER A 35 -12.32 16.62 -9.58
N LYS A 36 -12.07 16.76 -10.88
CA LYS A 36 -11.26 15.82 -11.67
C LYS A 36 -9.80 15.85 -11.22
N PHE A 37 -9.23 17.04 -11.04
CA PHE A 37 -7.88 17.20 -10.50
C PHE A 37 -7.73 16.53 -9.13
N ILE A 38 -8.61 16.84 -8.17
CA ILE A 38 -8.57 16.27 -6.81
C ILE A 38 -8.66 14.75 -6.84
N ARG A 39 -9.63 14.19 -7.59
CA ARG A 39 -9.79 12.72 -7.67
C ARG A 39 -8.56 12.05 -8.27
N GLN A 40 -7.95 12.66 -9.29
CA GLN A 40 -6.75 12.13 -9.91
C GLN A 40 -5.55 12.20 -8.96
N SER A 41 -5.29 13.34 -8.33
CA SER A 41 -4.19 13.49 -7.36
C SER A 41 -4.33 12.53 -6.17
N ILE A 42 -5.54 12.35 -5.64
CA ILE A 42 -5.80 11.40 -4.55
C ILE A 42 -5.49 9.98 -4.99
N ARG A 43 -5.97 9.57 -6.17
CA ARG A 43 -5.73 8.23 -6.70
C ARG A 43 -4.24 7.96 -6.88
N GLU A 44 -3.54 8.85 -7.58
CA GLU A 44 -2.10 8.71 -7.83
C GLU A 44 -1.30 8.60 -6.53
N LYS A 45 -1.61 9.45 -5.53
CA LYS A 45 -0.93 9.40 -4.25
C LYS A 45 -1.27 8.14 -3.46
N ALA A 46 -2.53 7.71 -3.45
CA ALA A 46 -2.96 6.49 -2.77
C ALA A 46 -2.29 5.25 -3.38
N GLU A 47 -2.28 5.13 -4.70
CA GLU A 47 -1.61 4.04 -5.42
C GLU A 47 -0.09 4.01 -5.10
N SER A 48 0.56 5.18 -5.08
CA SER A 48 1.97 5.29 -4.72
C SER A 48 2.25 4.84 -3.28
N VAL A 49 1.40 5.22 -2.32
CA VAL A 49 1.54 4.82 -0.91
C VAL A 49 1.32 3.32 -0.76
N ILE A 50 0.25 2.76 -1.35
CA ILE A 50 -0.04 1.33 -1.31
C ILE A 50 1.13 0.53 -1.91
N ALA A 51 1.61 0.92 -3.09
CA ALA A 51 2.72 0.25 -3.74
C ALA A 51 4.01 0.27 -2.90
N ALA A 52 4.27 1.35 -2.17
CA ALA A 52 5.44 1.45 -1.28
C ALA A 52 5.35 0.53 -0.05
N HIS A 53 4.15 0.17 0.39
CA HIS A 53 3.93 -0.69 1.55
C HIS A 53 3.71 -2.17 1.19
N GLU A 54 3.15 -2.45 0.02
CA GLU A 54 2.86 -3.83 -0.42
C GLU A 54 4.00 -4.46 -1.23
N LYS A 55 4.89 -3.67 -1.82
CA LYS A 55 6.02 -4.19 -2.59
C LYS A 55 7.30 -4.13 -1.76
N THR A 56 7.76 -5.29 -1.31
CA THR A 56 9.15 -5.44 -0.87
C THR A 56 10.05 -5.30 -2.09
N GLN A 57 10.78 -4.18 -2.19
CA GLN A 57 11.84 -4.05 -3.19
C GLN A 57 13.07 -4.77 -2.66
N PHE A 58 13.44 -5.86 -3.33
CA PHE A 58 14.71 -6.55 -3.10
C PHE A 58 15.81 -5.81 -3.86
N SER A 59 17.00 -5.71 -3.26
CA SER A 59 18.20 -5.44 -4.06
C SER A 59 18.45 -6.62 -5.02
N THR A 60 19.29 -6.45 -6.04
CA THR A 60 19.64 -7.56 -6.93
C THR A 60 20.25 -8.73 -6.15
N GLU A 61 21.09 -8.44 -5.16
CA GLU A 61 21.70 -9.45 -4.28
C GLU A 61 20.66 -10.17 -3.42
N ASP A 62 19.72 -9.43 -2.83
CA ASP A 62 18.65 -10.05 -2.04
C ASP A 62 17.72 -10.89 -2.92
N TRP A 63 17.50 -10.49 -4.17
CA TRP A 63 16.66 -11.22 -5.12
C TRP A 63 17.27 -12.58 -5.47
N GLU A 64 18.54 -12.62 -5.84
CA GLU A 64 19.25 -13.88 -6.13
C GLU A 64 19.26 -14.80 -4.92
N ARG A 65 19.59 -14.25 -3.73
CA ARG A 65 19.62 -15.02 -2.49
C ARG A 65 18.24 -15.54 -2.07
N PHE A 66 17.19 -14.75 -2.27
CA PHE A 66 15.83 -15.16 -1.97
C PHE A 66 15.41 -16.36 -2.82
N PHE A 67 15.61 -16.32 -4.13
CA PHE A 67 15.27 -17.43 -5.00
C PHE A 67 16.16 -18.66 -4.77
N GLU A 68 17.45 -18.48 -4.48
CA GLU A 68 18.33 -19.59 -4.10
C GLU A 68 17.80 -20.32 -2.85
N MET A 69 17.32 -19.58 -1.85
CA MET A 69 16.72 -20.16 -0.63
C MET A 69 15.36 -20.81 -0.89
N VAL A 70 14.58 -20.34 -1.87
CA VAL A 70 13.31 -20.98 -2.26
C VAL A 70 13.58 -22.30 -2.96
N ASP A 71 14.56 -22.34 -3.87
CA ASP A 71 14.92 -23.54 -4.62
C ASP A 71 15.67 -24.56 -3.75
N ASN A 72 16.48 -24.08 -2.80
CA ASN A 72 17.28 -24.89 -1.87
C ASN A 72 16.98 -24.47 -0.43
N PRO A 73 15.79 -24.84 0.11
CA PRO A 73 15.41 -24.43 1.45
C PRO A 73 16.36 -25.04 2.49
N PRO A 74 17.01 -24.22 3.34
CA PRO A 74 17.87 -24.73 4.40
C PRO A 74 17.03 -25.42 5.48
N GLU A 75 17.65 -26.36 6.19
CA GLU A 75 17.03 -27.01 7.34
C GLU A 75 16.64 -25.98 8.42
N PRO A 76 15.44 -26.08 9.02
CA PRO A 76 15.02 -25.17 10.07
C PRO A 76 15.98 -25.19 11.26
N THR A 77 16.31 -24.00 11.78
CA THR A 77 17.13 -23.89 12.98
C THR A 77 16.41 -24.44 14.22
N GLU A 78 17.17 -24.81 15.25
CA GLU A 78 16.60 -25.27 16.53
C GLU A 78 15.67 -24.22 17.17
N HIS A 79 15.97 -22.93 16.99
CA HIS A 79 15.09 -21.85 17.45
C HIS A 79 13.76 -21.82 16.68
N MET A 80 13.79 -21.99 15.36
CA MET A 80 12.57 -22.07 14.53
C MET A 80 11.70 -23.27 14.92
N LYS A 81 12.31 -24.44 15.15
CA LYS A 81 11.59 -25.64 15.61
C LYS A 81 10.90 -25.40 16.96
N LYS A 82 11.61 -24.80 17.92
CA LYS A 82 11.05 -24.44 19.25
C LYS A 82 9.90 -23.43 19.14
N ALA A 83 10.03 -22.42 18.29
CA ALA A 83 8.97 -21.43 18.06
C ALA A 83 7.71 -22.10 17.49
N ALA A 84 7.86 -22.99 16.51
CA ALA A 84 6.75 -23.75 15.93
C ALA A 84 6.04 -24.64 16.97
N MET A 85 6.79 -25.33 17.83
CA MET A 85 6.21 -26.12 18.94
C MET A 85 5.45 -25.23 19.93
N THR A 86 6.01 -24.08 20.28
CA THR A 86 5.37 -23.12 21.19
C THR A 86 4.05 -22.62 20.62
N TYR A 87 4.04 -22.26 19.34
CA TYR A 87 2.83 -21.81 18.64
C TYR A 87 1.74 -22.89 18.61
N LYS A 88 2.10 -24.15 18.30
CA LYS A 88 1.15 -25.28 18.32
C LYS A 88 0.49 -25.45 19.70
N ARG A 89 1.25 -25.27 20.78
CA ARG A 89 0.73 -25.35 22.15
C ARG A 89 -0.25 -24.19 22.44
N ILE A 90 0.09 -22.97 22.05
CA ILE A 90 -0.80 -21.80 22.24
C ILE A 90 -2.16 -22.03 21.56
N ILE A 91 -2.16 -22.47 20.29
CA ILE A 91 -3.43 -22.75 19.58
C ILE A 91 -4.22 -23.89 20.22
N ALA A 92 -3.53 -24.94 20.67
CA ALA A 92 -4.18 -26.08 21.31
C ALA A 92 -4.78 -25.75 22.69
N ASP A 93 -4.17 -24.82 23.44
CA ASP A 93 -4.67 -24.34 24.73
C ASP A 93 -5.87 -23.36 24.58
N GLU A 94 -6.06 -22.74 23.41
CA GLU A 94 -7.19 -21.85 23.08
C GLU A 94 -8.42 -22.59 22.50
N SER A 95 -8.32 -23.90 22.28
CA SER A 95 -9.38 -24.77 21.70
C SER A 95 -10.05 -25.64 22.76
#